data_AF-A0A642B4I2-F1
#
_entry.id   AF-A0A642B4I2-F1
#
_cell.length_a   1.000
_cell.length_b   1.000
_cell.length_c   1.000
_cell.angle_alpha   90.00
_cell.angle_beta   90.00
_cell.angle_gamma   90.00
#
_symmetry.space_group_name_H-M   'P 1'
#
loop_
_entity.id
_entity.type
_entity.pdbx_description
1 polymer ?
#
loop_
_entity_poly.entity_id
_entity_poly.type
_entity_poly.pdbx_seq_one_letter_code
_entity_poly.pdbx_strand_id
1 'polypeptide(L)'
;VDFAKACGHYQWRTEYPNRMKDLQEITNKIKAAGMIPGIHIHYSKVAVNDPYINNGIPDSRTNHVREFILSEPLDDSSTIITIEGNPEGVRMEKGRRLLQIDNELVTYENYTTEPPYQFTGCVRGVFNSKAASHDKGQHFRLLDVDDWPLFIRVNQNTGIQKEIAERLGKIYHEAGFRFVYFDGAEDVPMPYWYNVSRSQMIVYNEMKPTPLFAEGALKSHYGWHILSRGNAFDIFPPERIRPAMKKYTLRCAEQIAKDFTSVNFGWVNYLAPNDKTIGMQPDMYEYICSKAVAWNSPISLVGNLKELQNHPRTEDNLRVIKMWEEAKLQGVLTDKQKELLKNPEQEYLLMKDKKGNYQLYPYRQITKDDEKPIRAFIFQKAGRTCIIYWHMNGTGQLTLDIEKNKLSLMNESGKRIPIRSAGSKSILPAAGRLILETALPQEEVIKLFRKSIEIIK
;
A
#
# COMPACT_ATOMS: atom_id res chain seq x y z
N VAL A 1 10.02 -2.97 -7.99
CA VAL A 1 11.11 -2.43 -8.84
C VAL A 1 10.45 -2.00 -10.13
N ASP A 2 10.52 -0.73 -10.45
CA ASP A 2 9.89 -0.18 -11.66
C ASP A 2 10.72 -0.52 -12.90
N PHE A 3 10.08 -0.76 -14.05
CA PHE A 3 10.78 -0.99 -15.32
C PHE A 3 11.20 0.31 -16.03
N ALA A 4 10.57 1.43 -15.66
CA ALA A 4 10.79 2.74 -16.25
C ALA A 4 11.60 3.65 -15.31
N LYS A 5 12.37 4.58 -15.89
CA LYS A 5 13.15 5.61 -15.19
C LYS A 5 12.27 6.74 -14.65
N ALA A 6 11.17 7.03 -15.33
CA ALA A 6 10.32 8.18 -15.09
C ALA A 6 8.89 7.89 -15.59
N CYS A 7 7.90 8.50 -14.92
CA CYS A 7 6.51 8.51 -15.38
C CYS A 7 6.35 9.57 -16.49
N GLY A 8 5.73 9.21 -17.61
CA GLY A 8 5.55 10.08 -18.79
C GLY A 8 5.96 9.36 -20.07
N HIS A 9 7.25 9.42 -20.41
CA HIS A 9 7.83 8.70 -21.55
C HIS A 9 8.11 7.23 -21.25
N TYR A 10 8.17 6.83 -19.98
CA TYR A 10 8.46 5.46 -19.53
C TYR A 10 9.75 4.88 -20.12
N GLN A 11 10.81 5.69 -20.16
CA GLN A 11 12.11 5.26 -20.66
C GLN A 11 12.63 4.06 -19.84
N TRP A 12 13.09 3.02 -20.52
CA TRP A 12 13.62 1.81 -19.87
C TRP A 12 14.78 2.13 -18.94
N ARG A 13 14.80 1.49 -17.77
CA ARG A 13 15.97 1.52 -16.90
C ARG A 13 17.08 0.62 -17.43
N THR A 14 18.29 0.84 -16.93
CA THR A 14 19.49 0.07 -17.32
C THR A 14 19.40 -1.40 -16.89
N GLU A 15 18.60 -1.72 -15.88
CA GLU A 15 18.30 -3.09 -15.45
C GLU A 15 17.45 -3.88 -16.47
N TYR A 16 16.91 -3.21 -17.51
CA TYR A 16 16.16 -3.80 -18.62
C TYR A 16 16.94 -3.60 -19.94
N PRO A 17 18.13 -4.22 -20.11
CA PRO A 17 18.99 -4.01 -21.28
C PRO A 17 18.33 -4.41 -22.62
N ASN A 18 17.44 -5.42 -22.61
CA ASN A 18 16.65 -5.83 -23.77
C ASN A 18 15.23 -5.22 -23.76
N ARG A 19 14.99 -4.24 -22.89
CA ARG A 19 13.78 -3.40 -22.86
C ARG A 19 12.52 -4.25 -22.69
N MET A 20 11.59 -4.18 -23.65
CA MET A 20 10.34 -4.92 -23.65
C MET A 20 10.53 -6.44 -23.52
N LYS A 21 11.61 -7.01 -24.09
CA LYS A 21 11.86 -8.46 -24.00
C LYS A 21 12.08 -8.93 -22.57
N ASP A 22 12.79 -8.15 -21.76
CA ASP A 22 13.02 -8.47 -20.36
C ASP A 22 11.71 -8.36 -19.56
N LEU A 23 10.89 -7.33 -19.86
CA LEU A 23 9.57 -7.19 -19.24
C LEU A 23 8.64 -8.37 -19.60
N GLN A 24 8.67 -8.82 -20.86
CA GLN A 24 7.94 -10.00 -21.32
C GLN A 24 8.43 -11.28 -20.63
N GLU A 25 9.72 -11.43 -20.36
CA GLU A 25 10.24 -12.57 -19.60
C GLU A 25 9.60 -12.62 -18.20
N ILE A 26 9.52 -11.47 -17.52
CA ILE A 26 8.89 -11.35 -16.20
C ILE A 26 7.41 -11.72 -16.28
N THR A 27 6.64 -11.13 -17.19
CA THR A 27 5.20 -11.40 -17.28
C THR A 27 4.91 -12.84 -17.73
N ASN A 28 5.77 -13.44 -18.55
CA ASN A 28 5.66 -14.85 -18.93
C ASN A 28 5.93 -15.79 -17.75
N LYS A 29 6.89 -15.48 -16.88
CA LYS A 29 7.11 -16.25 -15.64
C LYS A 29 5.89 -16.19 -14.71
N ILE A 30 5.26 -15.01 -14.59
CA ILE A 30 4.02 -14.85 -13.81
C ILE A 30 2.90 -15.72 -14.39
N LYS A 31 2.71 -15.70 -15.72
CA LYS A 31 1.71 -16.53 -16.41
C LYS A 31 2.00 -18.03 -16.25
N ALA A 32 3.26 -18.44 -16.39
CA ALA A 32 3.67 -19.84 -16.22
C ALA A 32 3.40 -20.37 -14.80
N ALA A 33 3.41 -19.48 -13.80
CA ALA A 33 3.01 -19.78 -12.43
C ALA A 33 1.49 -19.80 -12.20
N GLY A 34 0.67 -19.66 -13.25
CA GLY A 34 -0.79 -19.65 -13.17
C GLY A 34 -1.38 -18.33 -12.67
N MET A 35 -0.59 -17.24 -12.63
CA MET A 35 -1.01 -15.92 -12.16
C MET A 35 -1.28 -14.96 -13.33
N ILE A 36 -2.08 -13.93 -13.06
CA ILE A 36 -2.40 -12.87 -14.02
C ILE A 36 -1.40 -11.71 -13.80
N PRO A 37 -0.52 -11.39 -14.76
CA PRO A 37 0.31 -10.21 -14.65
C PRO A 37 -0.55 -8.95 -14.83
N GLY A 38 -0.40 -7.99 -13.93
CA GLY A 38 -0.99 -6.67 -14.05
C GLY A 38 0.03 -5.56 -13.83
N ILE A 39 -0.41 -4.33 -14.09
CA ILE A 39 0.43 -3.14 -14.02
C ILE A 39 -0.20 -2.10 -13.09
N HIS A 40 0.64 -1.48 -12.27
CA HIS A 40 0.29 -0.36 -11.41
C HIS A 40 0.91 0.91 -11.99
N ILE A 41 0.09 1.93 -12.26
CA ILE A 41 0.51 3.08 -13.07
C ILE A 41 0.05 4.41 -12.47
N HIS A 42 0.96 5.39 -12.47
CA HIS A 42 0.57 6.79 -12.58
C HIS A 42 0.36 7.14 -14.05
N TYR A 43 -0.68 7.94 -14.33
CA TYR A 43 -1.12 8.20 -15.70
C TYR A 43 -1.56 9.65 -15.96
N SER A 44 -1.81 10.43 -14.90
CA SER A 44 -2.28 11.82 -14.95
C SER A 44 -1.20 12.85 -14.60
N LYS A 45 0.04 12.39 -14.41
CA LYS A 45 1.19 13.19 -14.00
C LYS A 45 2.49 12.68 -14.62
N VAL A 46 3.46 13.56 -14.77
CA VAL A 46 4.79 13.26 -15.31
C VAL A 46 5.85 13.51 -14.24
N ALA A 47 6.90 12.71 -14.23
CA ALA A 47 7.97 12.90 -13.25
C ALA A 47 8.86 14.09 -13.63
N VAL A 48 9.44 14.78 -12.64
CA VAL A 48 10.35 15.92 -12.86
C VAL A 48 11.62 15.55 -13.61
N ASN A 49 11.98 14.25 -13.64
CA ASN A 49 13.11 13.72 -14.41
C ASN A 49 12.70 13.16 -15.78
N ASP A 50 11.41 13.22 -16.14
CA ASP A 50 10.90 12.77 -17.44
C ASP A 50 11.25 13.78 -18.55
N PRO A 51 11.44 13.35 -19.81
CA PRO A 51 11.72 14.27 -20.91
C PRO A 51 10.68 15.38 -21.14
N TYR A 52 9.44 15.23 -20.69
CA TYR A 52 8.48 16.35 -20.71
C TYR A 52 8.95 17.56 -19.88
N ILE A 53 9.79 17.34 -18.85
CA ILE A 53 10.27 18.39 -17.95
C ILE A 53 11.77 18.63 -18.16
N ASN A 54 12.55 17.55 -18.29
CA ASN A 54 13.99 17.56 -18.08
C ASN A 54 14.85 17.37 -19.35
N ASN A 55 14.29 17.67 -20.53
CA ASN A 55 14.98 17.56 -21.83
C ASN A 55 15.39 18.91 -22.42
N GLY A 56 15.45 19.96 -21.59
CA GLY A 56 15.88 21.31 -21.97
C GLY A 56 14.78 22.26 -22.42
N ILE A 57 13.65 21.74 -22.89
CA ILE A 57 12.45 22.52 -23.18
C ILE A 57 11.29 21.89 -22.39
N PRO A 58 10.82 22.52 -21.30
CA PRO A 58 9.69 22.03 -20.51
C PRO A 58 8.39 22.10 -21.33
N ASP A 59 7.62 21.02 -21.33
CA ASP A 59 6.35 20.92 -22.05
C ASP A 59 5.31 21.88 -21.45
N SER A 60 4.77 22.76 -22.29
CA SER A 60 3.79 23.78 -21.90
C SER A 60 2.39 23.22 -21.58
N ARG A 61 2.18 21.92 -21.79
CA ARG A 61 0.91 21.21 -21.57
C ARG A 61 0.79 20.61 -20.16
N THR A 62 1.73 20.91 -19.26
CA THR A 62 1.56 20.65 -17.83
C THR A 62 0.41 21.49 -17.24
N ASN A 63 -0.17 21.03 -16.14
CA ASN A 63 -1.18 21.81 -15.43
C ASN A 63 -0.49 22.94 -14.65
N HIS A 64 -1.17 24.08 -14.56
CA HIS A 64 -0.74 25.22 -13.76
C HIS A 64 -1.87 25.67 -12.85
N VAL A 65 -1.50 26.22 -11.69
CA VAL A 65 -2.46 26.63 -10.66
C VAL A 65 -2.68 28.14 -10.62
N ARG A 66 -1.75 28.91 -11.17
CA ARG A 66 -1.80 30.37 -11.17
C ARG A 66 -0.95 30.95 -12.29
N GLU A 67 -1.34 32.12 -12.78
CA GLU A 67 -0.65 32.91 -13.79
C GLU A 67 -0.21 34.26 -13.20
N PHE A 68 0.89 34.80 -13.73
CA PHE A 68 1.49 36.07 -13.34
C PHE A 68 1.97 36.81 -14.58
N ILE A 69 2.23 38.11 -14.40
CA ILE A 69 2.76 39.00 -15.43
C ILE A 69 4.01 39.68 -14.86
N LEU A 70 5.10 39.67 -15.62
CA LEU A 70 6.33 40.40 -15.28
C LEU A 70 6.07 41.91 -15.29
N SER A 71 6.33 42.59 -14.17
CA SER A 71 6.23 44.06 -14.11
C SER A 71 7.49 44.76 -14.62
N GLU A 72 8.61 44.03 -14.64
CA GLU A 72 9.94 44.48 -15.08
C GLU A 72 10.57 43.38 -15.94
N PRO A 73 11.47 43.72 -16.91
CA PRO A 73 12.19 42.71 -17.67
C PRO A 73 13.10 41.87 -16.76
N LEU A 74 13.37 40.63 -17.16
CA LEU A 74 14.25 39.69 -16.47
C LEU A 74 15.49 39.44 -17.33
N ASP A 75 16.70 39.62 -16.79
CA ASP A 75 17.94 39.13 -17.41
C ASP A 75 18.25 37.70 -16.98
N ASP A 76 19.14 36.96 -17.65
CA ASP A 76 19.44 35.54 -17.38
C ASP A 76 20.10 35.25 -16.01
N SER A 77 20.55 36.27 -15.29
CA SER A 77 21.22 36.17 -13.99
C SER A 77 20.32 36.55 -12.80
N SER A 78 19.14 37.08 -13.09
CA SER A 78 18.23 37.65 -12.09
C SER A 78 17.78 36.62 -11.07
N THR A 79 17.94 36.96 -9.79
CA THR A 79 17.50 36.17 -8.63
C THR A 79 16.20 36.68 -8.01
N ILE A 80 15.64 37.74 -8.58
CA ILE A 80 14.37 38.35 -8.17
C ILE A 80 13.50 38.50 -9.42
N ILE A 81 12.25 38.07 -9.34
CA ILE A 81 11.25 38.25 -10.39
C ILE A 81 10.19 39.21 -9.86
N THR A 82 10.05 40.38 -10.46
CA THR A 82 9.04 41.39 -10.07
C THR A 82 7.77 41.24 -10.90
N ILE A 83 6.60 41.27 -10.26
CA ILE A 83 5.30 40.97 -10.87
C ILE A 83 4.25 42.05 -10.60
N GLU A 84 3.24 42.13 -11.46
CA GLU A 84 2.19 43.16 -11.38
C GLU A 84 1.16 42.96 -10.25
N GLY A 85 1.11 41.80 -9.59
CA GLY A 85 0.08 41.48 -8.58
C GLY A 85 0.59 40.70 -7.37
N ASN A 86 -0.14 40.80 -6.25
CA ASN A 86 0.23 40.15 -4.99
C ASN A 86 0.23 38.61 -5.10
N PRO A 87 1.38 37.92 -4.91
CA PRO A 87 1.49 36.46 -4.98
C PRO A 87 1.01 35.74 -3.71
N GLU A 88 0.32 36.41 -2.79
CA GLU A 88 -0.25 35.80 -1.59
C GLU A 88 -1.02 34.51 -1.90
N GLY A 89 -0.80 33.46 -1.10
CA GLY A 89 -1.41 32.14 -1.27
C GLY A 89 -0.69 31.24 -2.27
N VAL A 90 0.42 31.68 -2.88
CA VAL A 90 1.29 30.82 -3.67
C VAL A 90 1.97 29.76 -2.80
N ARG A 91 2.15 28.56 -3.36
CA ARG A 91 2.74 27.39 -2.67
C ARG A 91 4.13 27.69 -2.13
N MET A 92 4.38 27.33 -0.88
CA MET A 92 5.65 27.55 -0.19
C MET A 92 6.29 26.25 0.31
N GLU A 93 5.74 25.09 -0.01
CA GLU A 93 6.32 23.81 0.35
C GLU A 93 7.59 23.53 -0.48
N LYS A 94 8.65 23.05 0.17
CA LYS A 94 9.91 22.71 -0.50
C LYS A 94 9.65 21.69 -1.62
N GLY A 95 10.20 21.96 -2.80
CA GLY A 95 10.05 21.11 -3.99
C GLY A 95 8.81 21.39 -4.83
N ARG A 96 7.88 22.24 -4.38
CA ARG A 96 6.64 22.58 -5.12
C ARG A 96 6.61 24.00 -5.69
N ARG A 97 7.73 24.72 -5.54
CA ARG A 97 7.91 26.11 -5.94
C ARG A 97 8.54 26.15 -7.33
N LEU A 98 7.73 25.93 -8.36
CA LEU A 98 8.22 25.80 -9.73
C LEU A 98 7.41 26.68 -10.69
N LEU A 99 8.05 27.72 -11.18
CA LEU A 99 7.52 28.64 -12.18
C LEU A 99 7.96 28.18 -13.58
N GLN A 100 7.13 28.40 -14.59
CA GLN A 100 7.47 28.24 -15.99
C GLN A 100 7.28 29.56 -16.73
N ILE A 101 8.35 30.09 -17.31
CA ILE A 101 8.38 31.27 -18.18
C ILE A 101 8.85 30.79 -19.56
N ASP A 102 7.97 30.74 -20.55
CA ASP A 102 8.22 30.08 -21.85
C ASP A 102 8.86 28.67 -21.70
N ASN A 103 10.12 28.55 -22.14
CA ASN A 103 10.92 27.33 -22.14
C ASN A 103 11.87 27.25 -20.94
N GLU A 104 11.65 28.09 -19.94
CA GLU A 104 12.45 28.12 -18.72
C GLU A 104 11.64 27.67 -17.50
N LEU A 105 12.29 26.90 -16.62
CA LEU A 105 11.81 26.60 -15.29
C LEU A 105 12.63 27.34 -14.23
N VAL A 106 11.94 27.92 -13.25
CA VAL A 106 12.53 28.71 -12.17
C VAL A 106 11.98 28.25 -10.82
N THR A 107 12.84 28.04 -9.82
CA THR A 107 12.40 27.86 -8.41
C THR A 107 12.59 29.14 -7.61
N TYR A 108 11.87 29.33 -6.51
CA TYR A 108 11.99 30.51 -5.64
C TYR A 108 12.01 30.14 -4.15
N GLU A 109 12.57 31.01 -3.32
CA GLU A 109 12.67 30.82 -1.87
C GLU A 109 11.56 31.53 -1.09
N ASN A 110 11.13 32.70 -1.55
CA ASN A 110 10.09 33.49 -0.89
C ASN A 110 9.37 34.43 -1.87
N TYR A 111 8.36 35.15 -1.37
CA TYR A 111 7.70 36.24 -2.08
C TYR A 111 7.35 37.42 -1.17
N THR A 112 7.11 38.60 -1.74
CA THR A 112 6.59 39.78 -1.02
C THR A 112 5.08 39.91 -1.20
N THR A 113 4.37 40.38 -0.16
CA THR A 113 2.92 40.67 -0.20
C THR A 113 2.60 42.15 -0.28
N GLU A 114 3.62 43.00 -0.37
CA GLU A 114 3.52 44.45 -0.54
C GLU A 114 4.35 44.88 -1.75
N PRO A 115 3.97 45.96 -2.46
CA PRO A 115 4.72 46.46 -3.59
C PRO A 115 6.18 46.86 -3.24
N PRO A 116 7.16 46.60 -4.14
CA PRO A 116 7.02 45.81 -5.36
C PRO A 116 6.77 44.32 -5.04
N TYR A 117 5.79 43.72 -5.71
CA TYR A 117 5.49 42.30 -5.57
C TYR A 117 6.55 41.47 -6.27
N GLN A 118 7.16 40.54 -5.54
CA GLN A 118 8.36 39.84 -6.00
C GLN A 118 8.37 38.38 -5.59
N PHE A 119 8.92 37.52 -6.46
CA PHE A 119 9.53 36.25 -6.05
C PHE A 119 11.01 36.47 -5.79
N THR A 120 11.53 35.98 -4.67
CA THR A 120 12.92 36.18 -4.24
C THR A 120 13.63 34.85 -4.02
N GLY A 121 14.96 34.88 -4.10
CA GLY A 121 15.79 33.67 -4.08
C GLY A 121 15.52 32.78 -5.30
N CYS A 122 15.30 33.41 -6.46
CA CYS A 122 15.02 32.70 -7.69
C CYS A 122 16.27 31.96 -8.19
N VAL A 123 16.11 30.68 -8.50
CA VAL A 123 17.11 29.86 -9.18
C VAL A 123 16.58 29.53 -10.57
N ARG A 124 17.26 30.08 -11.57
CA ARG A 124 16.94 30.06 -13.00
C ARG A 124 17.42 28.77 -13.67
N GLY A 125 16.80 28.40 -14.79
CA GLY A 125 17.26 27.28 -15.63
C GLY A 125 17.29 25.90 -14.92
N VAL A 126 16.33 25.63 -14.02
CA VAL A 126 16.30 24.33 -13.33
C VAL A 126 15.82 23.20 -14.26
N PHE A 127 16.07 21.94 -13.88
CA PHE A 127 15.70 20.75 -14.66
C PHE A 127 16.15 20.81 -16.13
N ASN A 128 17.42 21.17 -16.35
CA ASN A 128 18.06 21.31 -17.67
C ASN A 128 17.47 22.39 -18.60
N SER A 129 16.45 23.14 -18.18
CA SER A 129 15.99 24.32 -18.92
C SER A 129 17.08 25.41 -18.92
N LYS A 130 16.95 26.40 -19.80
CA LYS A 130 17.94 27.47 -19.94
C LYS A 130 17.39 28.78 -19.44
N ALA A 131 18.19 29.49 -18.65
CA ALA A 131 17.93 30.88 -18.32
C ALA A 131 17.92 31.73 -19.59
N ALA A 132 16.89 32.55 -19.76
CA ALA A 132 16.74 33.47 -20.88
C ALA A 132 16.37 34.89 -20.42
N SER A 133 16.52 35.88 -21.29
CA SER A 133 15.93 37.19 -21.04
C SER A 133 14.42 37.15 -21.32
N HIS A 134 13.65 37.87 -20.52
CA HIS A 134 12.19 37.96 -20.64
C HIS A 134 11.74 39.42 -20.58
N ASP A 135 10.80 39.79 -21.44
CA ASP A 135 10.33 41.16 -21.55
C ASP A 135 9.29 41.49 -20.46
N LYS A 136 9.22 42.77 -20.09
CA LYS A 136 8.11 43.29 -19.28
C LYS A 136 6.77 42.94 -19.95
N GLY A 137 5.78 42.59 -19.15
CA GLY A 137 4.46 42.17 -19.62
C GLY A 137 4.38 40.70 -20.02
N GLN A 138 5.49 39.96 -19.97
CA GLN A 138 5.47 38.54 -20.26
C GLN A 138 4.70 37.75 -19.19
N HIS A 139 3.83 36.86 -19.67
CA HIS A 139 3.04 35.96 -18.84
C HIS A 139 3.85 34.72 -18.45
N PHE A 140 3.67 34.26 -17.21
CA PHE A 140 4.25 33.02 -16.73
C PHE A 140 3.39 32.36 -15.66
N ARG A 141 3.70 31.10 -15.34
CA ARG A 141 2.77 30.24 -14.59
C ARG A 141 3.45 29.52 -13.44
N LEU A 142 2.71 29.32 -12.34
CA LEU A 142 3.08 28.36 -11.29
C LEU A 142 2.59 26.97 -11.67
N LEU A 143 3.51 26.03 -11.82
CA LEU A 143 3.19 24.65 -12.18
C LEU A 143 2.51 23.91 -11.03
N ASP A 144 1.60 23.00 -11.39
CA ASP A 144 0.89 22.17 -10.43
C ASP A 144 1.72 20.94 -10.02
N VAL A 145 2.74 21.19 -9.21
CA VAL A 145 3.59 20.14 -8.61
C VAL A 145 2.78 19.36 -7.56
N ASP A 146 2.81 18.04 -7.64
CA ASP A 146 2.12 17.12 -6.74
C ASP A 146 2.59 17.26 -5.28
N ASP A 147 1.81 16.76 -4.32
CA ASP A 147 2.20 16.75 -2.90
C ASP A 147 3.42 15.85 -2.68
N TRP A 148 3.59 14.85 -3.55
CA TRP A 148 4.86 14.17 -3.75
C TRP A 148 5.65 14.91 -4.85
N PRO A 149 6.64 15.77 -4.50
CA PRO A 149 7.32 16.69 -5.44
C PRO A 149 8.29 15.98 -6.40
N LEU A 150 7.99 14.74 -6.76
CA LEU A 150 8.54 14.02 -7.89
C LEU A 150 7.70 14.21 -9.15
N PHE A 151 6.45 14.66 -9.03
CA PHE A 151 5.50 14.70 -10.15
C PHE A 151 4.92 16.10 -10.40
N ILE A 152 4.63 16.36 -11.67
CA ILE A 152 3.89 17.53 -12.15
C ILE A 152 2.62 17.02 -12.85
N ARG A 153 1.46 17.51 -12.43
CA ARG A 153 0.17 17.11 -13.00
C ARG A 153 0.04 17.61 -14.43
N VAL A 154 -0.58 16.83 -15.31
CA VAL A 154 -0.74 17.24 -16.71
C VAL A 154 -2.08 17.92 -16.95
N ASN A 155 -2.13 18.86 -17.89
CA ASN A 155 -3.36 19.54 -18.25
C ASN A 155 -4.28 18.61 -19.04
N GLN A 156 -5.41 18.26 -18.43
CA GLN A 156 -6.40 17.30 -18.95
C GLN A 156 -7.15 17.78 -20.21
N ASN A 157 -6.95 19.04 -20.61
CA ASN A 157 -7.55 19.63 -21.81
C ASN A 157 -6.57 19.75 -22.99
N THR A 158 -5.45 19.04 -22.94
CA THR A 158 -4.42 19.02 -23.99
C THR A 158 -4.16 17.59 -24.48
N GLY A 159 -3.33 17.44 -25.52
CA GLY A 159 -2.97 16.13 -26.09
C GLY A 159 -2.06 15.26 -25.22
N ILE A 160 -1.39 15.82 -24.20
CA ILE A 160 -0.37 15.10 -23.41
C ILE A 160 -0.94 13.85 -22.70
N GLN A 161 -2.19 13.91 -22.21
CA GLN A 161 -2.84 12.77 -21.56
C GLN A 161 -3.03 11.59 -22.52
N LYS A 162 -3.35 11.88 -23.78
CA LYS A 162 -3.51 10.87 -24.83
C LYS A 162 -2.15 10.26 -25.21
N GLU A 163 -1.12 11.09 -25.34
CA GLU A 163 0.24 10.63 -25.64
C GLU A 163 0.81 9.71 -24.54
N ILE A 164 0.50 10.00 -23.26
CA ILE A 164 0.86 9.11 -22.13
C ILE A 164 0.06 7.81 -22.22
N ALA A 165 -1.24 7.89 -22.50
CA ALA A 165 -2.12 6.73 -22.64
C ALA A 165 -1.67 5.77 -23.75
N GLU A 166 -1.29 6.28 -24.93
CA GLU A 166 -0.82 5.47 -26.06
C GLU A 166 0.48 4.71 -25.71
N ARG A 167 1.42 5.37 -25.02
CA ARG A 167 2.65 4.73 -24.55
C ARG A 167 2.34 3.62 -23.55
N LEU A 168 1.46 3.88 -22.59
CA LEU A 168 1.01 2.90 -21.61
C LEU A 168 0.28 1.73 -22.27
N GLY A 169 -0.61 1.99 -23.24
CA GLY A 169 -1.34 0.97 -23.99
C GLY A 169 -0.40 0.05 -24.77
N LYS A 170 0.64 0.61 -25.41
CA LYS A 170 1.70 -0.16 -26.06
C LYS A 170 2.44 -1.07 -25.07
N ILE A 171 2.86 -0.50 -23.93
CA ILE A 171 3.55 -1.28 -22.88
C ILE A 171 2.64 -2.40 -22.35
N TYR A 172 1.38 -2.07 -22.08
CA TYR A 172 0.37 -3.00 -21.61
C TYR A 172 0.20 -4.20 -22.55
N HIS A 173 -0.01 -3.89 -23.83
CA HIS A 173 -0.23 -4.86 -24.88
C HIS A 173 0.99 -5.78 -25.07
N GLU A 174 2.16 -5.18 -25.31
CA GLU A 174 3.36 -5.93 -25.65
C GLU A 174 3.89 -6.76 -24.47
N ALA A 175 3.83 -6.23 -23.24
CA ALA A 175 4.18 -7.00 -22.05
C ALA A 175 3.14 -8.09 -21.72
N GLY A 176 1.95 -8.01 -22.31
CA GLY A 176 0.87 -8.96 -22.12
C GLY A 176 0.27 -8.93 -20.71
N PHE A 177 0.17 -7.73 -20.14
CA PHE A 177 -0.58 -7.47 -18.91
C PHE A 177 -2.08 -7.68 -19.12
N ARG A 178 -2.81 -7.97 -18.04
CA ARG A 178 -4.26 -8.27 -18.06
C ARG A 178 -5.05 -7.61 -16.93
N PHE A 179 -4.38 -6.88 -16.04
CA PHE A 179 -4.97 -6.10 -14.93
C PHE A 179 -4.29 -4.72 -14.90
N VAL A 180 -5.04 -3.67 -14.55
CA VAL A 180 -4.52 -2.30 -14.38
C VAL A 180 -4.96 -1.72 -13.04
N TYR A 181 -4.03 -1.11 -12.31
CA TYR A 181 -4.32 -0.24 -11.17
C TYR A 181 -3.98 1.22 -11.54
N PHE A 182 -5.00 2.08 -11.52
CA PHE A 182 -4.93 3.51 -11.82
C PHE A 182 -4.59 4.31 -10.55
N ASP A 183 -3.30 4.56 -10.34
CA ASP A 183 -2.80 5.31 -9.19
C ASP A 183 -2.66 6.82 -9.48
N GLY A 184 -2.73 7.65 -8.44
CA GLY A 184 -2.78 9.12 -8.57
C GLY A 184 -4.08 9.64 -9.19
N ALA A 185 -5.17 8.89 -9.03
CA ALA A 185 -6.51 9.30 -9.49
C ALA A 185 -7.11 10.43 -8.62
N GLU A 186 -6.66 10.54 -7.37
CA GLU A 186 -6.90 11.62 -6.43
C GLU A 186 -6.19 12.93 -6.82
N ASP A 187 -5.16 12.83 -7.66
CA ASP A 187 -4.28 13.94 -8.04
C ASP A 187 -4.60 14.53 -9.42
N VAL A 188 -5.76 14.21 -10.00
CA VAL A 188 -6.14 14.74 -11.31
C VAL A 188 -6.67 16.17 -11.15
N PRO A 189 -6.24 17.16 -11.97
CA PRO A 189 -6.74 18.54 -11.86
C PRO A 189 -8.27 18.64 -11.89
N MET A 190 -8.83 19.59 -11.12
CA MET A 190 -10.28 19.84 -11.06
C MET A 190 -10.89 20.16 -12.45
N PRO A 191 -12.20 19.90 -12.66
CA PRO A 191 -13.14 19.34 -11.69
C PRO A 191 -13.08 17.81 -11.58
N TYR A 192 -12.98 17.29 -10.35
CA TYR A 192 -12.78 15.86 -10.07
C TYR A 192 -13.91 14.96 -10.61
N TRP A 193 -15.16 15.42 -10.57
CA TRP A 193 -16.31 14.64 -11.04
C TRP A 193 -16.21 14.27 -12.53
N TYR A 194 -15.43 15.03 -13.30
CA TYR A 194 -15.24 14.84 -14.74
C TYR A 194 -13.85 14.27 -15.06
N ASN A 195 -12.79 14.95 -14.59
CA ASN A 195 -11.42 14.65 -15.06
C ASN A 195 -10.88 13.31 -14.54
N VAL A 196 -11.30 12.84 -13.36
CA VAL A 196 -10.86 11.55 -12.81
C VAL A 196 -11.20 10.42 -13.78
N SER A 197 -12.49 10.24 -14.10
CA SER A 197 -12.88 9.13 -14.96
C SER A 197 -12.61 9.39 -16.44
N ARG A 198 -12.55 10.65 -16.89
CA ARG A 198 -12.10 10.98 -18.24
C ARG A 198 -10.66 10.53 -18.49
N SER A 199 -9.73 10.88 -17.59
CA SER A 199 -8.32 10.51 -17.72
C SER A 199 -8.10 9.00 -17.62
N GLN A 200 -8.80 8.32 -16.70
CA GLN A 200 -8.84 6.85 -16.63
C GLN A 200 -9.38 6.24 -17.93
N MET A 201 -10.46 6.79 -18.50
CA MET A 201 -11.08 6.27 -19.73
C MET A 201 -10.16 6.40 -20.95
N ILE A 202 -9.46 7.54 -21.07
CA ILE A 202 -8.48 7.76 -22.15
C ILE A 202 -7.41 6.65 -22.12
N VAL A 203 -6.89 6.34 -20.93
CA VAL A 203 -5.86 5.30 -20.74
C VAL A 203 -6.45 3.90 -20.94
N TYR A 204 -7.61 3.62 -20.34
CA TYR A 204 -8.31 2.33 -20.46
C TYR A 204 -8.61 1.97 -21.92
N ASN A 205 -8.99 2.95 -22.74
CA ASN A 205 -9.29 2.73 -24.16
C ASN A 205 -8.07 2.31 -24.98
N GLU A 206 -6.86 2.66 -24.55
CA GLU A 206 -5.59 2.21 -25.16
C GLU A 206 -5.17 0.81 -24.71
N MET A 207 -5.76 0.27 -23.64
CA MET A 207 -5.42 -1.06 -23.13
C MET A 207 -6.04 -2.13 -24.03
N LYS A 208 -5.19 -2.83 -24.78
CA LYS A 208 -5.58 -3.92 -25.68
C LYS A 208 -4.80 -5.21 -25.35
N PRO A 209 -5.46 -6.35 -25.09
CA PRO A 209 -6.91 -6.51 -24.93
C PRO A 209 -7.44 -5.73 -23.73
N THR A 210 -8.76 -5.54 -23.66
CA THR A 210 -9.38 -4.89 -22.49
C THR A 210 -8.96 -5.59 -21.18
N PRO A 211 -8.64 -4.84 -20.11
CA PRO A 211 -8.29 -5.43 -18.82
C PRO A 211 -9.37 -6.36 -18.29
N LEU A 212 -8.95 -7.48 -17.69
CA LEU A 212 -9.86 -8.43 -17.03
C LEU A 212 -10.59 -7.79 -15.85
N PHE A 213 -9.89 -6.91 -15.15
CA PHE A 213 -10.41 -6.04 -14.12
C PHE A 213 -9.51 -4.81 -14.02
N ALA A 214 -10.04 -3.73 -13.46
CA ALA A 214 -9.25 -2.57 -13.10
C ALA A 214 -9.63 -2.05 -11.71
N GLU A 215 -8.65 -1.43 -11.07
CA GLU A 215 -8.72 -0.81 -9.76
C GLU A 215 -8.14 0.61 -9.85
N GLY A 216 -8.39 1.45 -8.87
CA GLY A 216 -7.78 2.78 -8.82
C GLY A 216 -7.88 3.40 -7.44
N ALA A 217 -6.98 4.35 -7.17
CA ALA A 217 -6.91 5.06 -5.89
C ALA A 217 -8.16 5.90 -5.62
N LEU A 218 -8.85 6.36 -6.68
CA LEU A 218 -10.09 7.13 -6.60
C LEU A 218 -11.06 6.75 -7.73
N LYS A 219 -12.35 6.72 -7.39
CA LYS A 219 -13.48 6.46 -8.30
C LYS A 219 -14.39 7.69 -8.33
N SER A 220 -14.66 8.23 -9.52
CA SER A 220 -15.75 9.20 -9.73
C SER A 220 -16.98 8.50 -10.31
N HIS A 221 -18.11 9.19 -10.46
CA HIS A 221 -19.39 8.58 -10.89
C HIS A 221 -19.26 7.72 -12.16
N TYR A 222 -18.59 8.25 -13.20
CA TYR A 222 -18.42 7.51 -14.46
C TYR A 222 -17.37 6.37 -14.37
N GLY A 223 -16.57 6.35 -13.31
CA GLY A 223 -15.55 5.34 -13.05
C GLY A 223 -16.12 3.94 -12.84
N TRP A 224 -17.43 3.83 -12.60
CA TRP A 224 -18.17 2.56 -12.58
C TRP A 224 -17.93 1.70 -13.84
N HIS A 225 -17.82 2.35 -15.01
CA HIS A 225 -17.61 1.66 -16.29
C HIS A 225 -16.17 1.17 -16.51
N ILE A 226 -15.24 1.55 -15.63
CA ILE A 226 -13.81 1.32 -15.78
C ILE A 226 -13.30 0.43 -14.65
N LEU A 227 -13.62 0.81 -13.40
CA LEU A 227 -13.07 0.22 -12.18
C LEU A 227 -14.04 -0.82 -11.62
N SER A 228 -13.76 -2.09 -11.91
CA SER A 228 -14.55 -3.24 -11.47
C SER A 228 -14.26 -3.69 -10.03
N ARG A 229 -13.17 -3.19 -9.43
CA ARG A 229 -12.80 -3.45 -8.04
C ARG A 229 -12.31 -2.15 -7.38
N GLY A 230 -12.54 -2.00 -6.07
CA GLY A 230 -12.15 -0.82 -5.28
C GLY A 230 -11.80 -1.18 -3.84
N ASN A 231 -11.70 -0.17 -2.96
CA ASN A 231 -11.36 -0.32 -1.53
C ASN A 231 -9.88 -0.64 -1.19
N ALA A 232 -8.99 -0.53 -2.17
CA ALA A 232 -7.56 -0.73 -1.96
C ALA A 232 -6.90 0.50 -1.29
N PHE A 233 -6.97 0.58 0.04
CA PHE A 233 -6.22 1.59 0.80
C PHE A 233 -4.72 1.29 0.84
N ASP A 234 -3.92 2.34 1.01
CA ASP A 234 -2.46 2.27 1.09
C ASP A 234 -1.95 1.49 2.32
N ILE A 235 -0.64 1.28 2.38
CA ILE A 235 0.02 0.47 3.39
C ILE A 235 0.02 1.12 4.77
N PHE A 236 -0.10 0.30 5.82
CA PHE A 236 0.00 0.73 7.21
C PHE A 236 1.07 -0.08 7.95
N PRO A 237 1.77 0.52 8.93
CA PRO A 237 2.77 -0.22 9.72
C PRO A 237 2.11 -1.25 10.63
N PRO A 238 2.81 -2.34 11.02
CA PRO A 238 2.27 -3.42 11.84
C PRO A 238 1.61 -2.94 13.13
N GLU A 239 2.19 -1.94 13.79
CA GLU A 239 1.72 -1.39 15.07
C GLU A 239 0.40 -0.62 14.95
N ARG A 240 0.01 -0.21 13.73
CA ARG A 240 -1.24 0.53 13.47
C ARG A 240 -2.17 -0.21 12.53
N ILE A 241 -1.86 -1.46 12.17
CA ILE A 241 -2.60 -2.18 11.13
C ILE A 241 -4.08 -2.37 11.53
N ARG A 242 -4.35 -2.77 12.77
CA ARG A 242 -5.74 -2.94 13.29
C ARG A 242 -6.52 -1.64 13.27
N PRO A 243 -6.10 -0.55 13.94
CA PRO A 243 -6.86 0.70 13.91
C PRO A 243 -6.99 1.29 12.51
N ALA A 244 -5.99 1.14 11.64
CA ALA A 244 -6.08 1.60 10.25
C ALA A 244 -7.13 0.82 9.45
N MET A 245 -7.11 -0.52 9.53
CA MET A 245 -8.11 -1.36 8.86
C MET A 245 -9.53 -1.04 9.33
N LYS A 246 -9.74 -0.78 10.63
CA LYS A 246 -11.02 -0.33 11.18
C LYS A 246 -11.46 1.01 10.62
N LYS A 247 -10.55 1.99 10.61
CA LYS A 247 -10.85 3.37 10.20
C LYS A 247 -11.14 3.49 8.70
N TYR A 248 -10.42 2.74 7.88
CA TYR A 248 -10.41 2.91 6.43
C TYR A 248 -11.04 1.70 5.71
N THR A 249 -10.33 0.57 5.64
CA THR A 249 -10.69 -0.58 4.78
C THR A 249 -12.02 -1.22 5.14
N LEU A 250 -12.29 -1.48 6.43
CA LEU A 250 -13.56 -2.08 6.90
C LEU A 250 -14.74 -1.14 6.65
N ARG A 251 -14.59 0.13 7.01
CA ARG A 251 -15.65 1.14 6.86
C ARG A 251 -16.05 1.31 5.40
N CYS A 252 -15.08 1.31 4.49
CA CYS A 252 -15.33 1.55 3.08
C CYS A 252 -15.76 0.27 2.34
N ALA A 253 -15.34 -0.93 2.78
CA ALA A 253 -15.79 -2.20 2.22
C ALA A 253 -17.33 -2.33 2.18
N GLU A 254 -18.02 -1.88 3.22
CA GLU A 254 -19.49 -1.88 3.24
C GLU A 254 -20.10 -1.00 2.14
N GLN A 255 -19.53 0.17 1.90
CA GLN A 255 -20.03 1.11 0.89
C GLN A 255 -19.73 0.62 -0.53
N ILE A 256 -18.53 0.08 -0.74
CA ILE A 256 -18.11 -0.52 -2.01
C ILE A 256 -18.91 -1.79 -2.32
N ALA A 257 -19.33 -2.56 -1.32
CA ALA A 257 -20.23 -3.68 -1.57
C ALA A 257 -21.64 -3.23 -1.98
N LYS A 258 -22.16 -2.13 -1.40
CA LYS A 258 -23.49 -1.58 -1.71
C LYS A 258 -23.61 -1.03 -3.12
N ASP A 259 -22.52 -0.52 -3.69
CA ASP A 259 -22.53 -0.05 -5.07
C ASP A 259 -22.40 -1.20 -6.09
N PHE A 260 -22.20 -2.46 -5.65
CA PHE A 260 -21.93 -3.68 -6.45
C PHE A 260 -20.48 -3.81 -6.96
N THR A 261 -19.55 -2.98 -6.49
CA THR A 261 -18.14 -3.09 -6.87
C THR A 261 -17.51 -4.23 -6.08
N SER A 262 -16.65 -5.02 -6.74
CA SER A 262 -15.83 -5.97 -5.98
C SER A 262 -15.00 -5.22 -4.94
N VAL A 263 -14.98 -5.72 -3.71
CA VAL A 263 -14.08 -5.20 -2.67
C VAL A 263 -12.67 -5.76 -2.93
N ASN A 264 -11.64 -4.95 -2.71
CA ASN A 264 -10.26 -5.34 -2.41
C ASN A 264 -9.97 -4.91 -0.98
N PHE A 265 -9.39 -5.76 -0.15
CA PHE A 265 -9.19 -5.49 1.26
C PHE A 265 -7.80 -4.87 1.55
N GLY A 266 -7.42 -3.87 0.73
CA GLY A 266 -6.25 -3.03 0.93
C GLY A 266 -4.92 -3.61 0.46
N TRP A 267 -3.95 -2.71 0.29
CA TRP A 267 -2.54 -3.04 0.14
C TRP A 267 -1.96 -3.39 1.51
N VAL A 268 -1.49 -4.63 1.66
CA VAL A 268 -0.95 -5.16 2.91
C VAL A 268 0.54 -5.31 2.74
N ASN A 269 1.31 -4.49 3.46
CA ASN A 269 2.76 -4.55 3.39
C ASN A 269 3.31 -5.82 4.06
N TYR A 270 4.49 -6.25 3.63
CA TYR A 270 5.23 -7.34 4.25
C TYR A 270 6.55 -6.81 4.81
N LEU A 271 6.64 -6.72 6.14
CA LEU A 271 7.79 -6.13 6.84
C LEU A 271 8.37 -7.11 7.87
N ALA A 272 9.68 -7.31 7.82
CA ALA A 272 10.43 -8.04 8.83
C ALA A 272 10.62 -7.20 10.10
N PRO A 273 10.72 -7.85 11.29
CA PRO A 273 11.01 -7.16 12.52
C PRO A 273 12.39 -6.47 12.50
N ASN A 274 12.49 -5.30 13.10
CA ASN A 274 13.73 -4.58 13.37
C ASN A 274 13.56 -3.68 14.61
N ASP A 275 14.50 -2.78 14.89
CA ASP A 275 14.46 -1.92 16.08
C ASP A 275 13.23 -0.99 16.12
N LYS A 276 12.64 -0.68 14.96
CA LYS A 276 11.50 0.24 14.82
C LYS A 276 10.15 -0.45 14.72
N THR A 277 10.11 -1.75 14.44
CA THR A 277 8.86 -2.47 14.24
C THR A 277 8.93 -3.93 14.67
N ILE A 278 7.81 -4.47 15.16
CA ILE A 278 7.66 -5.91 15.45
C ILE A 278 7.51 -6.77 14.19
N GLY A 279 7.46 -6.15 13.00
CA GLY A 279 7.16 -6.83 11.74
C GLY A 279 5.71 -7.31 11.67
N MET A 280 5.28 -7.72 10.49
CA MET A 280 3.92 -8.26 10.31
C MET A 280 3.80 -9.64 10.94
N GLN A 281 2.93 -9.80 11.93
CA GLN A 281 2.76 -11.04 12.67
C GLN A 281 1.57 -11.89 12.15
N PRO A 282 1.55 -13.21 12.41
CA PRO A 282 0.50 -14.09 11.89
C PRO A 282 -0.93 -13.66 12.26
N ASP A 283 -1.16 -13.15 13.47
CA ASP A 283 -2.48 -12.65 13.90
C ASP A 283 -2.94 -11.41 13.15
N MET A 284 -2.01 -10.59 12.64
CA MET A 284 -2.35 -9.41 11.85
C MET A 284 -2.89 -9.85 10.50
N TYR A 285 -2.27 -10.84 9.86
CA TYR A 285 -2.81 -11.45 8.65
C TYR A 285 -4.10 -12.21 8.91
N GLU A 286 -4.21 -12.91 10.04
CA GLU A 286 -5.45 -13.59 10.45
C GLU A 286 -6.60 -12.60 10.51
N TYR A 287 -6.38 -11.44 11.14
CA TYR A 287 -7.35 -10.37 11.19
C TYR A 287 -7.72 -9.86 9.81
N ILE A 288 -6.74 -9.40 9.02
CA ILE A 288 -6.99 -8.82 7.70
C ILE A 288 -7.72 -9.82 6.80
N CYS A 289 -7.24 -11.06 6.72
CA CYS A 289 -7.83 -12.09 5.87
C CYS A 289 -9.24 -12.45 6.36
N SER A 290 -9.47 -12.57 7.66
CA SER A 290 -10.82 -12.82 8.18
C SER A 290 -11.82 -11.74 7.75
N LYS A 291 -11.39 -10.47 7.77
CA LYS A 291 -12.22 -9.34 7.33
C LYS A 291 -12.41 -9.33 5.82
N ALA A 292 -11.37 -9.67 5.05
CA ALA A 292 -11.48 -9.79 3.60
C ALA A 292 -12.48 -10.88 3.19
N VAL A 293 -12.45 -12.06 3.84
CA VAL A 293 -13.37 -13.16 3.55
C VAL A 293 -14.83 -12.81 3.88
N ALA A 294 -15.07 -11.96 4.88
CA ALA A 294 -16.40 -11.44 5.20
C ALA A 294 -17.08 -10.75 4.00
N TRP A 295 -16.29 -10.18 3.09
CA TRP A 295 -16.72 -9.48 1.89
C TRP A 295 -16.43 -10.24 0.59
N ASN A 296 -16.05 -11.52 0.68
CA ASN A 296 -15.58 -12.31 -0.46
C ASN A 296 -14.45 -11.61 -1.26
N SER A 297 -13.59 -10.88 -0.57
CA SER A 297 -12.57 -10.01 -1.14
C SER A 297 -11.19 -10.69 -1.19
N PRO A 298 -10.32 -10.37 -2.17
CA PRO A 298 -8.89 -10.59 -2.04
C PRO A 298 -8.24 -9.58 -1.07
N ILE A 299 -6.96 -9.81 -0.77
CA ILE A 299 -6.02 -8.82 -0.23
C ILE A 299 -4.93 -8.55 -1.28
N SER A 300 -4.37 -7.34 -1.32
CA SER A 300 -3.21 -7.00 -2.16
C SER A 300 -1.92 -7.09 -1.35
N LEU A 301 -1.25 -8.24 -1.33
CA LEU A 301 0.02 -8.40 -0.60
C LEU A 301 1.18 -7.72 -1.34
N VAL A 302 1.85 -6.76 -0.69
CA VAL A 302 3.10 -6.16 -1.18
C VAL A 302 4.27 -7.05 -0.75
N GLY A 303 4.60 -8.02 -1.60
CA GLY A 303 5.71 -8.96 -1.37
C GLY A 303 7.06 -8.33 -1.67
N ASN A 304 7.84 -7.99 -0.63
CA ASN A 304 9.26 -7.66 -0.77
C ASN A 304 10.11 -8.90 -0.49
N LEU A 305 10.87 -9.38 -1.48
CA LEU A 305 11.67 -10.61 -1.36
C LEU A 305 12.68 -10.55 -0.19
N LYS A 306 13.30 -9.39 0.05
CA LYS A 306 14.26 -9.23 1.15
C LYS A 306 13.55 -9.31 2.50
N GLU A 307 12.41 -8.66 2.65
CA GLU A 307 11.61 -8.73 3.88
C GLU A 307 11.06 -10.14 4.12
N LEU A 308 10.59 -10.82 3.08
CA LEU A 308 10.17 -12.22 3.14
C LEU A 308 11.30 -13.15 3.60
N GLN A 309 12.52 -12.95 3.10
CA GLN A 309 13.68 -13.74 3.52
C GLN A 309 14.12 -13.44 4.96
N ASN A 310 14.11 -12.17 5.34
CA ASN A 310 14.59 -11.73 6.66
C ASN A 310 13.59 -11.99 7.78
N HIS A 311 12.31 -12.14 7.48
CA HIS A 311 11.30 -12.30 8.51
C HIS A 311 11.28 -13.74 9.06
N PRO A 312 11.55 -13.96 10.37
CA PRO A 312 11.62 -15.29 10.97
C PRO A 312 10.26 -16.03 11.04
N ARG A 313 9.18 -15.39 10.59
CA ARG A 313 7.80 -15.88 10.61
C ARG A 313 7.20 -15.97 9.22
N THR A 314 8.00 -15.93 8.16
CA THR A 314 7.49 -15.99 6.80
C THR A 314 6.65 -17.22 6.50
N GLU A 315 7.09 -18.39 6.95
CA GLU A 315 6.29 -19.59 6.76
C GLU A 315 4.94 -19.50 7.50
N ASP A 316 4.94 -19.01 8.74
CA ASP A 316 3.72 -18.88 9.55
C ASP A 316 2.76 -17.83 8.96
N ASN A 317 3.26 -16.66 8.54
CA ASN A 317 2.48 -15.60 7.91
C ASN A 317 1.84 -16.06 6.60
N LEU A 318 2.62 -16.67 5.71
CA LEU A 318 2.10 -17.16 4.42
C LEU A 318 1.13 -18.33 4.60
N ARG A 319 1.33 -19.18 5.62
CA ARG A 319 0.40 -20.26 5.97
C ARG A 319 -0.97 -19.71 6.40
N VAL A 320 -1.01 -18.63 7.19
CA VAL A 320 -2.26 -17.97 7.59
C VAL A 320 -3.00 -17.43 6.37
N ILE A 321 -2.30 -16.67 5.51
CA ILE A 321 -2.88 -16.12 4.27
C ILE A 321 -3.44 -17.26 3.42
N LYS A 322 -2.65 -18.33 3.20
CA LYS A 322 -3.07 -19.51 2.44
C LYS A 322 -4.33 -20.15 3.03
N MET A 323 -4.38 -20.35 4.35
CA MET A 323 -5.50 -21.03 5.00
C MET A 323 -6.82 -20.27 4.84
N TRP A 324 -6.80 -18.94 4.99
CA TRP A 324 -7.97 -18.11 4.76
C TRP A 324 -8.36 -18.03 3.29
N GLU A 325 -7.38 -17.92 2.39
CA GLU A 325 -7.65 -17.90 0.95
C GLU A 325 -8.26 -19.21 0.47
N GLU A 326 -7.75 -20.37 0.93
CA GLU A 326 -8.34 -21.68 0.64
C GLU A 326 -9.79 -21.76 1.16
N ALA A 327 -10.06 -21.31 2.38
CA ALA A 327 -11.43 -21.31 2.93
C ALA A 327 -12.38 -20.43 2.11
N LYS A 328 -11.90 -19.27 1.66
CA LYS A 328 -12.67 -18.36 0.78
C LYS A 328 -12.99 -19.01 -0.56
N LEU A 329 -11.97 -19.51 -1.25
CA LEU A 329 -12.10 -20.10 -2.58
C LEU A 329 -12.96 -21.38 -2.59
N GLN A 330 -12.93 -22.16 -1.50
CA GLN A 330 -13.78 -23.34 -1.34
C GLN A 330 -15.22 -23.00 -0.92
N GLY A 331 -15.51 -21.74 -0.56
CA GLY A 331 -16.86 -21.31 -0.17
C GLY A 331 -17.38 -21.97 1.12
N VAL A 332 -16.49 -22.44 2.00
CA VAL A 332 -16.87 -23.27 3.17
C VAL A 332 -17.46 -22.47 4.34
N LEU A 333 -17.30 -21.14 4.35
CA LEU A 333 -17.87 -20.29 5.39
C LEU A 333 -19.30 -19.87 5.03
N THR A 334 -20.22 -20.15 5.95
CA THR A 334 -21.64 -19.74 5.85
C THR A 334 -21.80 -18.22 5.89
N ASP A 335 -22.92 -17.71 5.38
CA ASP A 335 -23.20 -16.27 5.42
C ASP A 335 -23.28 -15.74 6.86
N LYS A 336 -23.81 -16.54 7.79
CA LYS A 336 -23.79 -16.20 9.23
C LYS A 336 -22.37 -16.06 9.77
N GLN A 337 -21.45 -16.93 9.36
CA GLN A 337 -20.04 -16.81 9.75
C GLN A 337 -19.40 -15.57 9.11
N LYS A 338 -19.63 -15.30 7.83
CA LYS A 338 -19.13 -14.08 7.16
C LYS A 338 -19.65 -12.82 7.85
N GLU A 339 -20.90 -12.79 8.28
CA GLU A 339 -21.47 -11.67 9.02
C GLU A 339 -20.78 -11.45 10.37
N LEU A 340 -20.50 -12.52 11.12
CA LEU A 340 -19.70 -12.44 12.35
C LEU A 340 -18.32 -11.84 12.11
N LEU A 341 -17.68 -12.18 10.98
CA LEU A 341 -16.36 -11.68 10.63
C LEU A 341 -16.35 -10.17 10.32
N LYS A 342 -17.49 -9.53 10.04
CA LYS A 342 -17.55 -8.07 9.81
C LYS A 342 -17.32 -7.24 11.08
N ASN A 343 -17.54 -7.81 12.27
CA ASN A 343 -17.32 -7.08 13.53
C ASN A 343 -15.84 -6.66 13.68
N PRO A 344 -15.50 -5.36 13.75
CA PRO A 344 -14.12 -4.90 13.84
C PRO A 344 -13.40 -5.33 15.13
N GLU A 345 -14.13 -5.55 16.22
CA GLU A 345 -13.59 -5.78 17.56
C GLU A 345 -13.35 -7.26 17.87
N GLN A 346 -14.15 -8.16 17.28
CA GLN A 346 -13.96 -9.59 17.48
C GLN A 346 -13.01 -10.16 16.41
N GLU A 347 -12.00 -10.87 16.88
CA GLU A 347 -11.07 -11.59 16.03
C GLU A 347 -11.25 -13.10 16.12
N TYR A 348 -10.84 -13.82 15.08
CA TYR A 348 -11.07 -15.24 14.95
C TYR A 348 -9.79 -15.94 14.49
N LEU A 349 -9.52 -17.09 15.11
CA LEU A 349 -8.57 -18.09 14.61
C LEU A 349 -9.32 -19.06 13.70
N LEU A 350 -8.81 -19.26 12.50
CA LEU A 350 -9.24 -20.32 11.62
C LEU A 350 -8.36 -21.56 11.85
N MET A 351 -8.96 -22.74 12.00
CA MET A 351 -8.23 -24.00 12.09
C MET A 351 -8.92 -25.11 11.30
N LYS A 352 -8.18 -26.14 10.91
CA LYS A 352 -8.77 -27.38 10.39
C LYS A 352 -8.99 -28.39 11.52
N ASP A 353 -10.12 -29.08 11.50
CA ASP A 353 -10.35 -30.25 12.35
C ASP A 353 -9.60 -31.49 11.79
N LYS A 354 -9.72 -32.64 12.48
CA LYS A 354 -9.08 -33.90 12.02
C LYS A 354 -9.59 -34.41 10.68
N LYS A 355 -10.77 -33.98 10.24
CA LYS A 355 -11.38 -34.32 8.95
C LYS A 355 -11.03 -33.29 7.86
N GLY A 356 -10.29 -32.23 8.21
CA GLY A 356 -9.92 -31.16 7.30
C GLY A 356 -10.94 -30.02 7.21
N ASN A 357 -12.03 -30.05 7.98
CA ASN A 357 -13.05 -28.99 7.94
C ASN A 357 -12.58 -27.76 8.68
N TYR A 358 -12.90 -26.59 8.15
CA TYR A 358 -12.57 -25.31 8.75
C TYR A 358 -13.47 -25.01 9.96
N GLN A 359 -12.85 -24.53 11.04
CA GLN A 359 -13.50 -24.15 12.29
C GLN A 359 -13.03 -22.75 12.69
N LEU A 360 -13.97 -21.91 13.10
CA LEU A 360 -13.70 -20.56 13.59
C LEU A 360 -13.75 -20.54 15.11
N TYR A 361 -12.69 -20.05 15.73
CA TYR A 361 -12.61 -19.87 17.17
C TYR A 361 -12.48 -18.38 17.49
N PRO A 362 -13.42 -17.75 18.20
CA PRO A 362 -13.21 -16.41 18.70
C PRO A 362 -12.03 -16.45 19.67
N TYR A 363 -11.06 -15.57 19.47
CA TYR A 363 -9.90 -15.48 20.33
C TYR A 363 -9.68 -14.05 20.83
N ARG A 364 -8.85 -13.88 21.85
CA ARG A 364 -8.40 -12.57 22.31
C ARG A 364 -6.92 -12.60 22.66
N GLN A 365 -6.22 -11.52 22.34
CA GLN A 365 -4.82 -11.36 22.72
C GLN A 365 -4.69 -11.29 24.24
N ILE A 366 -3.70 -11.97 24.81
CA ILE A 366 -3.44 -11.99 26.26
C ILE A 366 -2.06 -11.44 26.64
N THR A 367 -1.20 -11.20 25.64
CA THR A 367 0.08 -10.50 25.78
C THR A 367 -0.03 -9.10 25.19
N LYS A 368 0.67 -8.12 25.75
CA LYS A 368 0.74 -6.79 25.14
C LYS A 368 1.77 -6.76 24.00
N ASP A 369 1.68 -5.76 23.13
CA ASP A 369 2.60 -5.61 22.00
C ASP A 369 4.03 -5.20 22.44
N ASP A 370 4.16 -4.54 23.60
CA ASP A 370 5.44 -4.19 24.23
C ASP A 370 6.04 -5.34 25.06
N GLU A 371 5.23 -6.34 25.42
CA GLU A 371 5.65 -7.57 26.11
C GLU A 371 6.36 -8.52 25.12
N LYS A 372 7.55 -8.10 24.62
CA LYS A 372 8.46 -8.98 23.86
C LYS A 372 8.94 -10.15 24.73
N PRO A 373 9.27 -11.32 24.15
CA PRO A 373 9.19 -11.66 22.73
C PRO A 373 8.01 -12.58 22.37
N ILE A 374 7.06 -12.83 23.28
CA ILE A 374 5.98 -13.80 23.09
C ILE A 374 4.66 -13.11 22.75
N ARG A 375 4.02 -13.59 21.68
CA ARG A 375 2.68 -13.18 21.29
C ARG A 375 1.73 -14.34 21.54
N ALA A 376 0.62 -14.11 22.26
CA ALA A 376 -0.31 -15.16 22.63
C ALA A 376 -1.78 -14.73 22.64
N PHE A 377 -2.65 -15.66 22.24
CA PHE A 377 -4.10 -15.49 22.17
C PHE A 377 -4.79 -16.66 22.83
N ILE A 378 -5.86 -16.38 23.56
CA ILE A 378 -6.66 -17.40 24.23
C ILE A 378 -7.99 -17.64 23.51
N PHE A 379 -8.40 -18.90 23.45
CA PHE A 379 -9.67 -19.33 22.86
C PHE A 379 -10.17 -20.61 23.56
N GLN A 380 -11.39 -21.05 23.23
CA GLN A 380 -11.96 -22.28 23.75
C GLN A 380 -12.22 -23.28 22.63
N LYS A 381 -11.92 -24.55 22.88
CA LYS A 381 -12.17 -25.65 21.95
C LYS A 381 -12.71 -26.86 22.70
N ALA A 382 -13.91 -27.30 22.36
CA ALA A 382 -14.56 -28.47 22.99
C ALA A 382 -14.56 -28.42 24.54
N GLY A 383 -14.85 -27.25 25.11
CA GLY A 383 -14.88 -27.04 26.57
C GLY A 383 -13.51 -26.96 27.24
N ARG A 384 -12.41 -26.98 26.47
CA ARG A 384 -11.03 -26.83 26.97
C ARG A 384 -10.54 -25.40 26.72
N THR A 385 -9.70 -24.91 27.64
CA THR A 385 -8.97 -23.65 27.49
C THR A 385 -7.76 -23.88 26.60
N CYS A 386 -7.61 -23.06 25.55
CA CYS A 386 -6.50 -23.14 24.62
C CYS A 386 -5.76 -21.79 24.51
N ILE A 387 -4.43 -21.82 24.45
CA ILE A 387 -3.60 -20.66 24.13
C ILE A 387 -2.80 -20.97 22.87
N ILE A 388 -2.99 -20.19 21.81
CA ILE A 388 -2.07 -20.16 20.66
C ILE A 388 -1.00 -19.10 20.90
N TYR A 389 0.27 -19.46 20.75
CA TYR A 389 1.38 -18.55 21.00
C TYR A 389 2.61 -18.83 20.14
N TRP A 390 3.46 -17.81 19.98
CA TRP A 390 4.74 -17.90 19.28
C TRP A 390 5.72 -16.85 19.76
N HIS A 391 7.01 -17.05 19.47
CA HIS A 391 8.04 -16.02 19.63
C HIS A 391 8.05 -15.11 18.40
N MET A 392 7.94 -13.79 18.55
CA MET A 392 7.78 -12.87 17.41
C MET A 392 8.97 -12.90 16.43
N ASN A 393 10.20 -13.00 16.97
CA ASN A 393 11.43 -12.78 16.19
C ASN A 393 12.38 -13.99 16.11
N GLY A 394 11.94 -15.21 16.47
CA GLY A 394 12.90 -16.33 16.63
C GLY A 394 12.33 -17.50 17.41
N THR A 395 13.10 -18.01 18.38
CA THR A 395 12.69 -19.14 19.23
C THR A 395 13.01 -18.86 20.70
N GLY A 396 12.18 -19.35 21.61
CA GLY A 396 12.42 -19.24 23.06
C GLY A 396 11.83 -20.40 23.85
N GLN A 397 11.75 -20.24 25.16
CA GLN A 397 11.09 -21.18 26.07
C GLN A 397 10.30 -20.42 27.15
N LEU A 398 9.20 -21.01 27.60
CA LEU A 398 8.32 -20.51 28.67
C LEU A 398 8.30 -21.52 29.80
N THR A 399 8.39 -21.05 31.05
CA THR A 399 8.25 -21.91 32.23
C THR A 399 6.92 -21.64 32.92
N LEU A 400 5.95 -22.53 32.75
CA LEU A 400 4.64 -22.45 33.39
C LEU A 400 4.65 -23.15 34.74
N ASP A 401 4.04 -22.52 35.74
CA ASP A 401 3.80 -23.10 37.05
C ASP A 401 2.57 -24.03 37.02
N ILE A 402 2.61 -25.00 36.11
CA ILE A 402 1.58 -26.01 35.87
C ILE A 402 2.31 -27.33 35.58
N GLU A 403 1.86 -28.41 36.20
CA GLU A 403 2.40 -29.75 35.95
C GLU A 403 2.13 -30.22 34.52
N LYS A 404 3.09 -30.93 33.91
CA LYS A 404 3.02 -31.36 32.50
C LYS A 404 1.81 -32.25 32.18
N ASN A 405 1.31 -33.01 33.15
CA ASN A 405 0.17 -33.91 33.01
C ASN A 405 -1.16 -33.16 32.83
N LYS A 406 -1.22 -31.89 33.22
CA LYS A 406 -2.40 -31.01 33.05
C LYS A 406 -2.38 -30.24 31.72
N LEU A 407 -1.33 -30.42 30.92
CA LEU A 407 -1.09 -29.67 29.69
C LEU A 407 -0.97 -30.62 28.49
N SER A 408 -1.51 -30.18 27.36
CA SER A 408 -1.18 -30.73 26.05
C SER A 408 -0.63 -29.63 25.17
N LEU A 409 0.44 -29.92 24.42
CA LEU A 409 1.03 -28.98 23.48
C LEU A 409 1.03 -29.59 22.09
N MET A 410 0.59 -28.82 21.10
CA MET A 410 0.55 -29.24 19.70
C MET A 410 0.92 -28.09 18.77
N ASN A 411 1.34 -28.40 17.55
CA ASN A 411 1.41 -27.40 16.48
C ASN A 411 0.05 -27.27 15.76
N GLU A 412 -0.04 -26.36 14.80
CA GLU A 412 -1.26 -26.13 14.01
C GLU A 412 -1.70 -27.34 13.17
N SER A 413 -0.80 -28.28 12.86
CA SER A 413 -1.14 -29.54 12.18
C SER A 413 -1.67 -30.61 13.14
N GLY A 414 -1.82 -30.31 14.43
CA GLY A 414 -2.25 -31.25 15.47
C GLY A 414 -1.18 -32.26 15.93
N LYS A 415 0.07 -32.10 15.48
CA LYS A 415 1.20 -32.92 15.95
C LYS A 415 1.53 -32.52 17.38
N ARG A 416 1.56 -33.52 18.28
CA ARG A 416 1.96 -33.30 19.68
C ARG A 416 3.42 -32.88 19.77
N ILE A 417 3.69 -31.89 20.61
CA ILE A 417 5.02 -31.37 20.92
C ILE A 417 5.35 -31.77 22.37
N PRO A 418 6.52 -32.38 22.63
CA PRO A 418 6.91 -32.76 23.99
C PRO A 418 7.03 -31.55 24.93
N ILE A 419 6.51 -31.70 26.15
CA ILE A 419 6.66 -30.75 27.25
C ILE A 419 7.75 -31.26 28.19
N ARG A 420 8.73 -30.43 28.51
CA ARG A 420 9.76 -30.76 29.51
C ARG A 420 9.26 -30.37 30.91
N SER A 421 9.80 -31.00 31.95
CA SER A 421 9.46 -30.69 33.34
C SER A 421 10.68 -30.21 34.10
N ALA A 422 10.45 -29.27 35.03
CA ALA A 422 11.40 -28.86 36.06
C ALA A 422 10.64 -28.80 37.39
N GLY A 423 10.65 -29.90 38.15
CA GLY A 423 9.81 -30.05 39.34
C GLY A 423 8.32 -30.03 38.99
N SER A 424 7.54 -29.19 39.69
CA SER A 424 6.12 -28.96 39.43
C SER A 424 5.85 -28.07 38.21
N LYS A 425 6.90 -27.52 37.57
CA LYS A 425 6.78 -26.59 36.44
C LYS A 425 6.95 -27.30 35.10
N SER A 426 6.29 -26.76 34.09
CA SER A 426 6.41 -27.20 32.69
C SER A 426 7.23 -26.20 31.88
N ILE A 427 8.19 -26.70 31.11
CA ILE A 427 8.97 -25.90 30.18
C ILE A 427 8.43 -26.16 28.78
N LEU A 428 7.86 -25.13 28.18
CA LEU A 428 7.29 -25.13 26.84
C LEU A 428 8.24 -24.44 25.85
N PRO A 429 8.48 -24.99 24.66
CA PRO A 429 9.13 -24.23 23.59
C PRO A 429 8.23 -23.09 23.11
N ALA A 430 8.84 -22.03 22.60
CA ALA A 430 8.20 -20.97 21.84
C ALA A 430 8.86 -20.89 20.45
N ALA A 431 8.51 -21.82 19.58
CA ALA A 431 9.01 -21.91 18.21
C ALA A 431 7.86 -22.30 17.28
N GLY A 432 7.72 -21.60 16.15
CA GLY A 432 6.51 -21.69 15.33
C GLY A 432 5.28 -21.17 16.09
N ARG A 433 4.08 -21.43 15.55
CA ARG A 433 2.81 -21.27 16.28
C ARG A 433 2.44 -22.56 16.98
N LEU A 434 2.33 -22.50 18.31
CA LEU A 434 2.00 -23.65 19.16
C LEU A 434 0.70 -23.40 19.91
N ILE A 435 -0.03 -24.47 20.16
CA ILE A 435 -1.32 -24.48 20.85
C ILE A 435 -1.17 -25.29 22.13
N LEU A 436 -1.24 -24.59 23.25
CA LEU A 436 -1.36 -25.15 24.58
C LEU A 436 -2.83 -25.43 24.88
N GLU A 437 -3.16 -26.60 25.38
CA GLU A 437 -4.52 -27.00 25.76
C GLU A 437 -4.53 -27.51 27.21
N THR A 438 -5.56 -27.13 27.97
CA THR A 438 -5.72 -27.55 29.37
C THR A 438 -7.20 -27.57 29.82
N ALA A 439 -7.46 -28.29 30.91
CA ALA A 439 -8.76 -28.31 31.59
C ALA A 439 -8.96 -27.11 32.53
N LEU A 440 -7.89 -26.36 32.82
CA LEU A 440 -7.91 -25.29 33.80
C LEU A 440 -8.80 -24.11 33.34
N PRO A 441 -9.45 -23.37 34.26
CA PRO A 441 -10.23 -22.19 33.94
C PRO A 441 -9.43 -21.11 33.21
N GLN A 442 -10.09 -20.40 32.29
CA GLN A 442 -9.44 -19.44 31.41
C GLN A 442 -8.60 -18.37 32.14
N GLU A 443 -9.16 -17.74 33.16
CA GLU A 443 -8.48 -16.68 33.92
C GLU A 443 -7.27 -17.19 34.71
N GLU A 444 -7.34 -18.42 35.22
CA GLU A 444 -6.20 -19.06 35.90
C GLU A 444 -5.04 -19.28 34.93
N VAL A 445 -5.34 -19.83 33.74
CA VAL A 445 -4.33 -20.09 32.72
C VAL A 445 -3.71 -18.79 32.21
N ILE A 446 -4.50 -17.73 32.01
CA ILE A 446 -3.96 -16.41 31.60
C ILE A 446 -2.96 -15.90 32.63
N LYS A 447 -3.34 -15.92 33.91
CA LYS A 447 -2.48 -15.42 34.99
C LYS A 447 -1.16 -16.20 35.05
N LEU A 448 -1.22 -17.52 34.98
CA LEU A 448 -0.04 -18.40 35.00
C LEU A 448 0.82 -18.23 33.74
N PHE A 449 0.20 -18.07 32.58
CA PHE A 449 0.90 -17.86 31.32
C PHE A 449 1.64 -16.52 31.29
N ARG A 450 0.99 -15.42 31.69
CA ARG A 450 1.63 -14.09 31.72
C ARG A 450 2.80 -14.03 32.70
N LYS A 451 2.64 -14.63 33.88
CA LYS A 451 3.73 -14.74 34.87
C LYS A 451 4.97 -15.45 34.31
N SER A 452 4.80 -16.40 33.38
CA SER A 452 5.93 -17.10 32.76
C SER A 452 6.73 -16.25 31.77
N ILE A 453 6.10 -15.24 31.16
CA ILE A 453 6.75 -14.35 30.17
C ILE A 453 7.67 -13.36 30.88
N GLU A 454 7.26 -12.83 32.03
CA GLU A 454 8.04 -11.87 32.84
C GLU A 454 9.41 -12.43 33.27
N ILE A 455 9.56 -13.76 33.31
CA ILE A 455 10.78 -14.45 33.73
C ILE A 455 11.81 -14.54 32.59
N ILE A 456 11.42 -14.38 31.32
CA ILE A 456 12.30 -14.55 30.14
C ILE A 456 13.18 -13.30 29.86
N LYS A 457 13.54 -12.52 30.89
CA LYS A 457 14.42 -11.35 30.70
C LYS A 457 15.88 -11.76 30.50
#